data_AF-A0A268JU18-F1
#
_entry.id   AF-A0A268JU18-F1
#
_cell.length_a   1.000
_cell.length_b   1.000
_cell.length_c   1.000
_cell.angle_alpha   90.00
_cell.angle_beta   90.00
_cell.angle_gamma   90.00
#
_symmetry.space_group_name_H-M   'P 1'
#
loop_
_entity.id
_entity.type
_entity.pdbx_description
1 polymer ?
#
loop_
_entity_poly.entity_id
_entity_poly.type
_entity_poly.pdbx_seq_one_letter_code
_entity_poly.pdbx_strand_id
1 'polypeptide(L)'
;MKKYYRVAILAIAFLFILSGCQERNQNVDEEKEVKETMNPSVQIDPAIDLSSEQMTSIIIEFKTKPAKIAVLEAEAKGIPLTIEEAKEKVEESHVTFQNELQTLLDKNQVPYTVRNTYKTAFNGVSMELPANEIKRLAESSSIISKIYPNKKIQLDPPISPSDQR
;
A
#
# COMPACT_ATOMS: atom_id res chain seq x y z
N MET A 1 5.34 4.09 -47.73
CA MET A 1 5.40 5.23 -48.69
C MET A 1 5.12 6.52 -47.94
N LYS A 2 5.95 7.54 -48.17
CA LYS A 2 6.03 8.81 -47.43
C LYS A 2 5.28 9.92 -48.19
N LYS A 3 4.54 10.77 -47.45
CA LYS A 3 4.16 12.18 -47.71
C LYS A 3 3.09 12.39 -48.84
N TYR A 4 2.23 13.42 -48.87
CA TYR A 4 2.40 14.86 -48.65
C TYR A 4 1.08 15.62 -48.36
N TYR A 5 1.26 16.76 -47.68
CA TYR A 5 0.39 17.91 -47.41
C TYR A 5 -0.41 18.46 -48.60
N ARG A 6 -1.58 19.07 -48.31
CA ARG A 6 -2.06 20.27 -49.03
C ARG A 6 -2.70 21.30 -48.09
N VAL A 7 -2.05 22.44 -48.06
CA VAL A 7 -2.45 23.73 -47.47
C VAL A 7 -3.55 24.36 -48.34
N ALA A 8 -4.57 24.96 -47.72
CA ALA A 8 -5.39 25.97 -48.36
C ALA A 8 -5.67 27.09 -47.35
N ILE A 9 -4.89 28.16 -47.49
CA ILE A 9 -5.06 29.45 -46.83
C ILE A 9 -6.18 30.19 -47.56
N LEU A 10 -7.22 30.62 -46.85
CA LEU A 10 -8.08 31.71 -47.31
C LEU A 10 -8.24 32.70 -46.15
N ALA A 11 -7.46 33.76 -46.26
CA ALA A 11 -7.60 34.98 -45.48
C ALA A 11 -8.78 35.78 -46.02
N ILE A 12 -9.72 36.15 -45.16
CA ILE A 12 -10.56 37.33 -45.39
C ILE A 12 -10.52 38.14 -44.10
N ALA A 13 -9.73 39.20 -44.17
CA ALA A 13 -9.75 40.30 -43.23
C ALA A 13 -11.03 41.10 -43.44
N PHE A 14 -11.76 41.37 -42.35
CA PHE A 14 -12.63 42.53 -42.26
C PHE A 14 -12.28 43.32 -41.00
N LEU A 15 -11.92 44.56 -41.25
CA LEU A 15 -11.35 45.56 -40.35
C LEU A 15 -12.48 46.43 -39.78
N PHE A 16 -12.14 47.09 -38.66
CA PHE A 16 -12.84 48.19 -37.97
C PHE A 16 -13.89 47.75 -36.93
N ILE A 17 -13.92 48.25 -35.69
CA ILE A 17 -13.63 49.62 -35.24
C ILE A 17 -13.30 49.66 -33.73
N LEU A 18 -12.54 50.69 -33.38
CA LEU A 18 -12.00 51.08 -32.07
C LEU A 18 -13.04 51.21 -30.94
N SER A 19 -12.74 50.59 -29.81
CA SER A 19 -13.02 51.13 -28.47
C SER A 19 -12.00 50.54 -27.53
N GLY A 20 -11.05 51.37 -27.09
CA GLY A 20 -10.06 50.96 -26.12
C GLY A 20 -10.70 50.69 -24.76
N CYS A 21 -10.18 49.69 -24.05
CA CYS A 21 -9.95 49.74 -22.61
C CYS A 21 -9.14 48.50 -22.20
N GLN A 22 -7.90 48.76 -21.78
CA GLN A 22 -7.26 48.25 -20.58
C GLN A 22 -7.05 46.72 -20.46
N GLU A 23 -5.76 46.35 -20.42
CA GLU A 23 -5.29 45.06 -19.91
C GLU A 23 -5.94 44.76 -18.55
N ARG A 24 -6.75 43.70 -18.51
CA ARG A 24 -7.01 42.97 -17.29
C ARG A 24 -6.45 41.58 -17.47
N ASN A 25 -5.33 41.34 -16.79
CA ASN A 25 -4.88 40.01 -16.41
C ASN A 25 -6.04 39.28 -15.74
N GLN A 26 -6.60 38.28 -16.42
CA GLN A 26 -7.40 37.25 -15.77
C GLN A 26 -6.43 36.12 -15.43
N ASN A 27 -6.01 36.09 -14.16
CA ASN A 27 -5.63 34.84 -13.51
C ASN A 27 -6.82 33.90 -13.65
N VAL A 28 -6.70 32.91 -14.52
CA VAL A 28 -7.47 31.68 -14.40
C VAL A 28 -6.64 30.82 -13.48
N ASP A 29 -7.03 30.76 -12.21
CA ASP A 29 -6.57 29.73 -11.29
C ASP A 29 -6.99 28.39 -11.90
N GLU A 30 -6.05 27.74 -12.59
CA GLU A 30 -6.09 26.30 -12.76
C GLU A 30 -6.03 25.71 -11.35
N GLU A 31 -7.19 25.30 -10.84
CA GLU A 31 -7.29 24.38 -9.72
C GLU A 31 -6.55 23.10 -10.13
N LYS A 32 -5.25 23.08 -9.89
CA LYS A 32 -4.46 21.86 -9.92
C LYS A 32 -5.02 21.00 -8.81
N GLU A 33 -5.86 20.03 -9.19
CA GLU A 33 -6.04 18.81 -8.43
C GLU A 33 -4.65 18.18 -8.27
N VAL A 34 -3.98 18.55 -7.18
CA VAL A 34 -2.78 17.86 -6.74
C VAL A 34 -3.28 16.49 -6.30
N LYS A 35 -3.28 15.54 -7.23
CA LYS A 35 -3.20 14.13 -6.87
C LYS A 35 -1.85 13.94 -6.18
N GLU A 36 -1.80 14.28 -4.90
CA GLU A 36 -0.82 13.70 -4.01
C GLU A 36 -1.07 12.19 -4.09
N THR A 37 -0.19 11.50 -4.80
CA THR A 37 -0.05 10.06 -4.68
C THR A 37 0.50 9.79 -3.28
N MET A 38 -0.32 10.02 -2.25
CA MET A 38 -0.04 9.56 -0.90
C MET A 38 -0.07 8.04 -0.97
N ASN A 39 1.09 7.43 -1.17
CA ASN A 39 1.25 6.03 -0.80
C ASN A 39 0.82 5.96 0.68
N PRO A 40 -0.25 5.21 1.04
CA PRO A 40 -0.69 5.17 2.42
C PRO A 40 0.49 4.69 3.26
N SER A 41 0.96 5.56 4.16
CA SER A 41 2.08 5.29 5.04
C SER A 41 1.75 4.05 5.88
N VAL A 42 2.66 3.08 5.92
CA VAL A 42 2.53 1.91 6.79
C VAL A 42 2.36 2.39 8.24
N GLN A 43 1.36 1.84 8.94
CA GLN A 43 1.15 2.15 10.36
C GLN A 43 1.95 1.17 11.22
N ILE A 44 2.93 1.68 11.96
CA ILE A 44 3.68 0.90 12.94
C ILE A 44 3.07 1.18 14.31
N ASP A 45 2.72 0.13 15.05
CA ASP A 45 2.24 0.25 16.42
C ASP A 45 3.34 0.91 17.30
N PRO A 46 3.02 2.00 18.01
CA PRO A 46 4.00 2.76 18.81
C PRO A 46 4.57 1.97 19.99
N ALA A 47 4.01 0.81 20.33
CA ALA A 47 4.57 -0.09 21.34
C ALA A 47 5.83 -0.84 20.85
N ILE A 48 6.17 -0.75 19.56
CA ILE A 48 7.41 -1.33 19.01
C ILE A 48 8.54 -0.31 19.18
N ASP A 49 9.58 -0.70 19.92
CA ASP A 49 10.85 0.04 19.95
C ASP A 49 11.66 -0.25 18.67
N LEU A 50 11.91 0.79 17.88
CA LEU A 50 12.63 0.71 16.60
C LEU A 50 14.12 1.05 16.74
N SER A 51 14.64 1.26 17.94
CA SER A 51 16.03 1.71 18.14
C SER A 51 17.03 0.56 18.33
N SER A 52 16.54 -0.64 18.65
CA SER A 52 17.36 -1.77 19.06
C SER A 52 17.80 -2.66 17.89
N GLU A 53 19.01 -3.22 17.98
CA GLU A 53 19.50 -4.28 17.08
C GLU A 53 18.98 -5.68 17.47
N GLN A 54 18.24 -5.79 18.58
CA GLN A 54 17.70 -7.08 19.03
C GLN A 54 16.62 -7.60 18.10
N MET A 55 16.60 -8.93 17.91
CA MET A 55 15.55 -9.63 17.19
C MET A 55 14.19 -9.39 17.87
N THR A 56 13.28 -8.76 17.15
CA THR A 56 11.95 -8.39 17.63
C THR A 56 10.89 -9.16 16.84
N SER A 57 9.93 -9.76 17.54
CA SER A 57 8.84 -10.50 16.92
C SER A 57 7.65 -9.58 16.62
N ILE A 58 7.21 -9.58 15.37
CA ILE A 58 6.14 -8.72 14.85
C ILE A 58 5.10 -9.52 14.07
N ILE A 59 3.93 -8.93 13.92
CA ILE A 59 2.86 -9.37 13.02
C ILE A 59 2.64 -8.26 11.99
N ILE A 60 2.64 -8.62 10.72
CA ILE A 60 2.48 -7.70 9.58
C ILE A 60 1.14 -8.00 8.92
N GLU A 61 0.31 -6.97 8.75
CA GLU A 61 -0.93 -7.00 7.97
C GLU A 61 -0.66 -6.48 6.56
N PHE A 62 -1.15 -7.20 5.56
CA PHE A 62 -1.07 -6.78 4.16
C PHE A 62 -2.26 -5.90 3.77
N LYS A 63 -2.05 -5.03 2.77
CA LYS A 63 -3.10 -4.18 2.19
C LYS A 63 -4.20 -5.03 1.53
N THR A 64 -3.82 -6.14 0.90
CA THR A 64 -4.77 -7.09 0.30
C THR A 64 -5.62 -7.73 1.38
N LYS A 65 -6.94 -7.60 1.29
CA LYS A 65 -7.87 -8.22 2.24
C LYS A 65 -7.97 -9.72 2.02
N PRO A 66 -8.33 -10.50 3.06
CA PRO A 66 -8.62 -11.91 2.85
C PRO A 66 -9.78 -12.09 1.87
N ALA A 67 -9.72 -13.16 1.07
CA ALA A 67 -10.54 -13.31 -0.13
C ALA A 67 -12.05 -13.14 0.12
N LYS A 68 -12.57 -13.77 1.19
CA LYS A 68 -13.99 -13.68 1.53
C LYS A 68 -14.43 -12.25 1.90
N ILE A 69 -13.56 -11.49 2.55
CA ILE A 69 -13.82 -10.09 2.89
C ILE A 69 -13.80 -9.23 1.63
N ALA A 70 -12.81 -9.44 0.76
CA ALA A 70 -12.69 -8.72 -0.50
C ALA A 70 -13.93 -8.89 -1.40
N VAL A 71 -14.47 -10.12 -1.51
CA VAL A 71 -15.70 -10.40 -2.27
C VAL A 71 -16.89 -9.64 -1.68
N LEU A 72 -17.11 -9.74 -0.36
CA LEU A 72 -18.22 -9.04 0.31
C LEU A 72 -18.13 -7.50 0.14
N GLU A 73 -16.93 -6.93 0.24
CA GLU A 73 -16.73 -5.49 0.00
C GLU A 73 -16.98 -5.10 -1.46
N ALA A 74 -16.60 -5.95 -2.42
CA ALA A 74 -16.82 -5.72 -3.85
C ALA A 74 -18.31 -5.81 -4.20
N GLU A 75 -19.01 -6.82 -3.70
CA GLU A 75 -20.46 -6.99 -3.84
C GLU A 75 -21.22 -5.76 -3.29
N ALA A 76 -20.85 -5.28 -2.11
CA ALA A 76 -21.44 -4.07 -1.52
C ALA A 76 -21.21 -2.80 -2.38
N LYS A 77 -20.15 -2.79 -3.19
CA LYS A 77 -19.82 -1.70 -4.13
C LYS A 77 -20.36 -1.95 -5.55
N GLY A 78 -21.05 -3.06 -5.80
CA GLY A 78 -21.52 -3.45 -7.12
C GLY A 78 -20.40 -3.84 -8.10
N ILE A 79 -19.21 -4.19 -7.59
CA ILE A 79 -18.05 -4.58 -8.38
C ILE A 79 -18.02 -6.11 -8.47
N PRO A 80 -17.97 -6.71 -9.68
CA PRO A 80 -17.81 -8.15 -9.81
C PRO A 80 -16.42 -8.57 -9.33
N LEU A 81 -16.37 -9.53 -8.40
CA LEU A 81 -15.13 -10.17 -7.95
C LEU A 81 -15.46 -11.60 -7.52
N THR A 82 -14.86 -12.59 -8.18
CA THR A 82 -15.02 -13.99 -7.78
C THR A 82 -14.15 -14.33 -6.57
N ILE A 83 -14.50 -15.40 -5.87
CA ILE A 83 -13.70 -15.86 -4.74
C ILE A 83 -12.33 -16.42 -5.20
N GLU A 84 -12.26 -16.98 -6.42
CA GLU A 84 -11.02 -17.45 -7.04
C GLU A 84 -10.06 -16.29 -7.32
N GLU A 85 -10.52 -15.23 -8.00
CA GLU A 85 -9.70 -14.03 -8.25
C GLU A 85 -9.25 -13.37 -6.95
N ALA A 86 -10.11 -13.34 -5.94
CA ALA A 86 -9.77 -12.78 -4.64
C ALA A 86 -8.71 -13.63 -3.89
N LYS A 87 -8.74 -14.96 -4.03
CA LYS A 87 -7.71 -15.86 -3.50
C LYS A 87 -6.38 -15.69 -4.23
N GLU A 88 -6.42 -15.53 -5.55
CA GLU A 88 -5.23 -15.27 -6.36
C GLU A 88 -4.53 -13.99 -5.89
N LYS A 89 -5.26 -12.90 -5.66
CA LYS A 89 -4.69 -11.66 -5.10
C LYS A 89 -4.04 -11.84 -3.73
N VAL A 90 -4.59 -12.72 -2.88
CA VAL A 90 -3.97 -13.06 -1.59
C VAL A 90 -2.63 -13.76 -1.85
N GLU A 91 -2.60 -14.78 -2.71
CA GLU A 91 -1.36 -15.49 -3.06
C GLU A 91 -0.30 -14.56 -3.66
N GLU A 92 -0.70 -13.72 -4.62
CA GLU A 92 0.17 -12.70 -5.22
C GLU A 92 0.77 -11.78 -4.16
N SER A 93 -0.02 -11.33 -3.18
CA SER A 93 0.50 -10.47 -2.11
C SER A 93 1.60 -11.13 -1.28
N HIS A 94 1.53 -12.45 -1.07
CA HIS A 94 2.58 -13.20 -0.39
C HIS A 94 3.83 -13.38 -1.25
N VAL A 95 3.67 -13.67 -2.55
CA VAL A 95 4.79 -13.76 -3.50
C VAL A 95 5.52 -12.42 -3.59
N THR A 96 4.78 -11.32 -3.73
CA THR A 96 5.35 -9.97 -3.74
C THR A 96 6.10 -9.68 -2.45
N PHE A 97 5.51 -9.97 -1.29
CA PHE A 97 6.19 -9.76 -0.01
C PHE A 97 7.49 -10.56 0.10
N GLN A 98 7.48 -11.83 -0.32
CA GLN A 98 8.69 -12.66 -0.32
C GLN A 98 9.81 -12.05 -1.19
N ASN A 99 9.46 -11.52 -2.37
CA ASN A 99 10.40 -10.84 -3.26
C ASN A 99 10.93 -9.52 -2.66
N GLU A 100 10.08 -8.79 -1.93
CA GLU A 100 10.48 -7.60 -1.19
C GLU A 100 11.45 -7.94 -0.05
N LEU A 101 11.22 -9.02 0.71
CA LEU A 101 12.16 -9.48 1.73
C LEU A 101 13.53 -9.83 1.13
N GLN A 102 13.55 -10.50 -0.02
CA GLN A 102 14.81 -10.78 -0.73
C GLN A 102 15.55 -9.50 -1.12
N THR A 103 14.82 -8.50 -1.62
CA THR A 103 15.44 -7.27 -2.10
C THR A 103 15.87 -6.34 -0.98
N LEU A 104 15.06 -6.24 0.09
CA LEU A 104 15.24 -5.28 1.17
C LEU A 104 16.07 -5.83 2.32
N LEU A 105 16.06 -7.14 2.57
CA LEU A 105 16.72 -7.76 3.71
C LEU A 105 17.85 -8.70 3.27
N ASP A 106 17.59 -9.68 2.39
CA ASP A 106 18.62 -10.67 2.01
C ASP A 106 19.83 -10.01 1.32
N LYS A 107 19.60 -9.10 0.36
CA LYS A 107 20.68 -8.34 -0.31
C LYS A 107 21.50 -7.48 0.67
N ASN A 108 20.89 -7.05 1.76
CA ASN A 108 21.54 -6.26 2.82
C ASN A 108 22.06 -7.14 3.95
N GLN A 109 22.02 -8.47 3.81
CA GLN A 109 22.48 -9.46 4.79
C GLN A 109 21.81 -9.31 6.16
N VAL A 110 20.56 -8.84 6.17
CA VAL A 110 19.80 -8.65 7.40
C VAL A 110 19.11 -9.94 7.78
N PRO A 111 19.38 -10.50 8.98
CA PRO A 111 18.76 -11.74 9.40
C PRO A 111 17.27 -11.52 9.65
N TYR A 112 16.44 -12.44 9.16
CA TYR A 112 15.03 -12.49 9.52
C TYR A 112 14.51 -13.92 9.50
N THR A 113 13.34 -14.13 10.10
CA THR A 113 12.64 -15.42 10.03
C THR A 113 11.14 -15.20 9.96
N VAL A 114 10.51 -15.67 8.88
CA VAL A 114 9.05 -15.76 8.82
C VAL A 114 8.59 -16.97 9.64
N ARG A 115 7.82 -16.72 10.70
CA ARG A 115 7.33 -17.74 11.63
C ARG A 115 6.02 -18.36 11.18
N ASN A 116 5.09 -17.54 10.68
CA ASN A 116 3.78 -17.99 10.22
C ASN A 116 3.29 -17.14 9.05
N THR A 117 2.44 -17.74 8.24
CA THR A 117 1.77 -17.12 7.09
C THR A 117 0.26 -17.23 7.29
N TYR A 118 -0.45 -16.12 7.10
CA TYR A 118 -1.88 -16.01 7.32
C TYR A 118 -2.58 -15.57 6.03
N LYS A 119 -3.64 -16.28 5.62
CA LYS A 119 -4.33 -16.07 4.33
C LYS A 119 -5.86 -16.02 4.42
N THR A 120 -6.43 -16.24 5.60
CA THR A 120 -7.85 -16.61 5.77
C THR A 120 -8.66 -15.57 6.54
N ALA A 121 -8.60 -15.55 7.87
CA ALA A 121 -9.25 -14.51 8.68
C ALA A 121 -8.40 -13.23 8.76
N PHE A 122 -7.12 -13.35 8.46
CA PHE A 122 -6.11 -12.30 8.40
C PHE A 122 -5.22 -12.58 7.19
N ASN A 123 -4.74 -11.54 6.52
CA ASN A 123 -3.79 -11.65 5.42
C ASN A 123 -2.47 -10.98 5.81
N GLY A 124 -1.39 -11.75 5.90
CA GLY A 124 -0.11 -11.25 6.38
C GLY A 124 0.81 -12.33 6.94
N VAL A 125 1.80 -11.93 7.73
CA VAL A 125 2.78 -12.84 8.32
C VAL A 125 3.09 -12.49 9.76
N SER A 126 3.63 -13.45 10.52
CA SER A 126 4.42 -13.12 11.71
C SER A 126 5.89 -13.42 11.43
N MET A 127 6.79 -12.54 11.83
CA MET A 127 8.22 -12.70 11.59
C MET A 127 9.07 -12.09 12.69
N GLU A 128 10.35 -12.41 12.66
CA GLU A 128 11.37 -11.82 13.53
C GLU A 128 12.47 -11.20 12.68
N LEU A 129 12.94 -10.02 13.09
CA LEU A 129 14.05 -9.26 12.50
C LEU A 129 14.58 -8.23 13.53
N PRO A 130 15.79 -7.67 13.35
CA PRO A 130 16.28 -6.59 14.18
C PRO A 130 15.30 -5.40 14.22
N ALA A 131 15.08 -4.82 15.40
CA ALA A 131 14.04 -3.81 15.59
C ALA A 131 14.26 -2.55 14.74
N ASN A 132 15.52 -2.14 14.61
CA ASN A 132 15.97 -1.05 13.75
C ASN A 132 15.70 -1.27 12.25
N GLU A 133 15.41 -2.50 11.83
CA GLU A 133 15.13 -2.83 10.42
C GLU A 133 13.65 -2.82 10.07
N ILE A 134 12.78 -2.76 11.07
CA ILE A 134 11.32 -2.67 10.88
C ILE A 134 10.95 -1.40 10.12
N LYS A 135 11.62 -0.27 10.41
CA LYS A 135 11.37 1.00 9.74
C LYS A 135 11.69 0.93 8.25
N ARG A 136 12.84 0.37 7.87
CA ARG A 136 13.22 0.18 6.46
C ARG A 136 12.21 -0.68 5.72
N LEU A 137 11.78 -1.77 6.34
CA LEU A 137 10.76 -2.67 5.77
C LEU A 137 9.42 -1.94 5.57
N ALA A 138 8.96 -1.18 6.57
CA ALA A 138 7.71 -0.43 6.52
C ALA A 138 7.71 0.68 5.45
N GLU A 139 8.80 1.41 5.31
CA GLU A 139 8.89 2.53 4.36
C GLU A 139 9.06 2.06 2.91
N SER A 140 9.65 0.88 2.70
CA SER A 140 10.00 0.40 1.36
C SER A 140 9.01 -0.61 0.78
N SER A 141 8.23 -1.29 1.62
CA SER A 141 7.30 -2.32 1.18
C SER A 141 6.03 -1.73 0.58
N SER A 142 5.62 -2.23 -0.58
CA SER A 142 4.40 -1.81 -1.26
C SER A 142 3.14 -2.49 -0.72
N ILE A 143 3.27 -3.66 -0.09
CA ILE A 143 2.15 -4.51 0.30
C ILE A 143 1.74 -4.34 1.76
N ILE A 144 2.62 -3.81 2.63
CA ILE A 144 2.34 -3.73 4.06
C ILE A 144 1.30 -2.64 4.33
N SER A 145 0.31 -2.95 5.15
CA SER A 145 -0.63 -1.97 5.69
C SER A 145 -0.24 -1.56 7.10
N LYS A 146 0.00 -2.55 7.99
CA LYS A 146 0.23 -2.31 9.42
C LYS A 146 1.23 -3.29 10.01
N ILE A 147 1.93 -2.87 11.06
CA ILE A 147 2.88 -3.69 11.81
C ILE A 147 2.54 -3.61 13.30
N TYR A 148 2.37 -4.78 13.93
CA TYR A 148 2.00 -4.95 15.33
C TYR A 148 3.09 -5.72 16.09
N PRO A 149 3.28 -5.47 17.39
CA PRO A 149 4.11 -6.33 18.23
C PRO A 149 3.46 -7.70 18.40
N ASN A 150 4.25 -8.77 18.30
CA ASN A 150 3.79 -10.12 18.61
C ASN A 150 3.84 -10.35 20.13
N LYS A 151 2.76 -9.97 20.84
CA LYS A 151 2.69 -10.03 22.31
C LYS A 151 2.27 -11.42 22.79
N LYS A 152 2.91 -11.89 23.85
CA LYS A 152 2.41 -13.01 24.67
C LYS A 152 1.48 -12.46 25.74
N ILE A 153 0.25 -12.96 25.79
CA ILE A 153 -0.73 -12.61 26.80
C ILE A 153 -0.82 -13.76 27.81
N GLN A 154 -0.85 -13.41 29.10
CA GLN A 154 -1.08 -14.36 30.20
C GLN A 154 -2.46 -14.10 30.80
N LEU A 155 -3.17 -15.16 31.17
CA LEU A 155 -4.45 -15.06 31.84
C LEU A 155 -4.25 -14.75 33.32
N ASP A 156 -5.18 -13.96 33.88
CA ASP A 156 -5.23 -13.64 35.31
C ASP A 156 -6.64 -13.96 35.86
N PRO A 157 -6.79 -14.96 36.75
CA PRO A 157 -5.73 -15.83 37.27
C PRO A 157 -5.17 -16.79 36.19
N PRO A 158 -3.94 -17.30 36.37
CA PRO A 158 -3.40 -18.33 35.48
C PRO A 158 -4.31 -19.55 35.44
N ILE A 159 -4.45 -20.18 34.27
CA ILE A 159 -5.26 -21.39 34.12
C ILE A 159 -4.71 -22.48 35.05
N SER A 160 -5.55 -23.00 35.94
CA SER A 160 -5.17 -24.16 36.74
C SER A 160 -5.08 -25.40 35.83
N PRO A 161 -4.08 -26.29 35.99
CA PRO A 161 -4.02 -27.55 35.26
C PRO A 161 -5.27 -28.43 35.42
N SER A 162 -6.07 -28.23 36.48
CA SER A 162 -7.36 -28.91 36.69
C SER A 162 -8.44 -28.51 35.69
N ASP A 163 -8.35 -27.31 35.14
CA ASP A 163 -9.39 -26.67 34.32
C ASP A 163 -9.18 -26.94 32.82
N GLN A 164 -8.11 -27.66 32.47
CA GLN A 164 -7.74 -28.04 31.10
C GLN A 164 -8.31 -29.41 30.66
N ARG A 165 -9.27 -29.97 31.40
CA ARG A 165 -9.90 -31.26 31.08
C ARG A 165 -11.07 -31.14 30.13
#